data_AF-A0A0V0GN07-F1
#
_entry.id   AF-A0A0V0GN07-F1
#
_cell.length_a   1.000
_cell.length_b   1.000
_cell.length_c   1.000
_cell.angle_alpha   90.00
_cell.angle_beta   90.00
_cell.angle_gamma   90.00
#
_symmetry.space_group_name_H-M   'P 1'
#
loop_
_entity.id
_entity.type
_entity.pdbx_description
1 polymer ?
#
loop_
_entity_poly.entity_id
_entity_poly.type
_entity_poly.pdbx_seq_one_letter_code
_entity_poly.pdbx_strand_id
1 'polypeptide(L)'
;MNDGEFLFELPSRTAAEHVLSGHWSWKNTTLDLQWWSPTTGCWPAEINRDWVWIRVLGLPLCLWSKEMFKKIGDQCGGFIETEEETSLKNHLYWARIKVKGDGRKVPKEIEVVERGFVYTIPVWCEIPVTVRKVELEK
;
A
#
# COMPACT_ATOMS: atom_id res chain seq x y z
N MET A 1 -2.16 -1.26 -4.55
CA MET A 1 -0.84 -1.81 -4.16
C MET A 1 -0.19 -2.28 -5.45
N ASN A 2 1.03 -1.85 -5.74
CA ASN A 2 1.78 -2.21 -6.95
C ASN A 2 2.43 -3.60 -6.77
N ASP A 3 1.63 -4.57 -6.35
CA ASP A 3 2.13 -5.91 -6.04
C ASP A 3 2.22 -6.70 -7.35
N GLY A 4 3.29 -6.47 -8.10
CA GLY A 4 3.55 -7.21 -9.34
C GLY A 4 4.37 -6.48 -10.40
N GLU A 5 4.73 -5.21 -10.19
CA GLU A 5 5.57 -4.47 -11.13
C GLU A 5 7.06 -4.66 -10.80
N PHE A 6 7.86 -4.98 -11.81
CA PHE A 6 9.31 -5.13 -11.70
C PHE A 6 9.99 -4.29 -12.79
N LEU A 7 11.15 -3.72 -12.45
CA LEU A 7 11.98 -2.99 -13.40
C LEU A 7 13.17 -3.86 -13.80
N PHE A 8 13.36 -4.01 -15.11
CA PHE A 8 14.51 -4.71 -15.69
C PHE A 8 15.40 -3.71 -16.42
N GLU A 9 16.68 -3.70 -16.06
CA GLU A 9 17.71 -2.98 -16.80
C GLU A 9 18.41 -3.95 -17.75
N LEU A 10 18.42 -3.64 -19.05
CA LEU A 10 19.07 -4.46 -20.05
C LEU A 10 20.30 -3.76 -20.64
N PRO A 11 21.29 -4.52 -21.17
CA PRO A 11 22.56 -3.96 -21.62
C PRO A 11 22.46 -2.96 -22.79
N SER A 12 21.37 -2.99 -23.54
CA SER A 12 21.12 -2.07 -24.66
C SER A 12 19.65 -1.98 -25.01
N ARG A 13 19.28 -0.91 -25.74
CA ARG A 13 17.92 -0.73 -26.27
C ARG A 13 17.50 -1.88 -27.19
N THR A 14 18.40 -2.35 -28.06
CA THR A 14 18.12 -3.48 -28.97
C THR A 14 17.83 -4.76 -28.20
N ALA A 15 18.55 -5.01 -27.09
CA ALA A 15 18.25 -6.14 -26.23
C ALA A 15 16.86 -6.02 -25.58
N ALA A 16 16.49 -4.82 -25.13
CA ALA A 16 15.16 -4.56 -24.57
C ALA A 16 14.04 -4.74 -25.61
N GLU A 17 14.22 -4.23 -26.83
CA GLU A 17 13.28 -4.42 -27.93
C GLU A 17 13.09 -5.91 -28.26
N HIS A 18 14.17 -6.68 -28.29
CA HIS A 18 14.10 -8.12 -28.53
C HIS A 18 13.34 -8.85 -27.40
N VAL A 19 13.64 -8.53 -26.14
CA VAL A 19 12.92 -9.10 -24.99
C VAL A 19 11.46 -8.71 -25.01
N LEU A 20 11.12 -7.45 -25.27
CA LEU A 20 9.73 -6.97 -25.38
C LEU A 20 8.92 -7.68 -26.48
N SER A 21 9.56 -8.13 -27.56
CA SER A 21 8.87 -8.86 -28.64
C SER A 21 8.52 -10.32 -28.28
N GLY A 22 9.11 -10.85 -27.21
CA GLY A 22 8.89 -12.21 -26.76
C GLY A 22 7.64 -12.38 -25.91
N HIS A 23 7.18 -13.63 -25.79
CA HIS A 23 6.16 -14.02 -24.81
C HIS A 23 6.85 -14.71 -23.65
N TRP A 24 6.71 -14.16 -22.44
CA TRP A 24 7.41 -14.66 -21.26
C TRP A 24 6.42 -15.19 -20.24
N SER A 25 6.81 -16.26 -19.56
CA SER A 25 6.07 -16.77 -18.42
C SER A 25 7.03 -17.20 -17.31
N TRP A 26 6.63 -16.98 -16.07
CA TRP A 26 7.35 -17.42 -14.89
C TRP A 26 6.36 -18.05 -13.91
N LYS A 27 6.66 -19.28 -13.44
CA LYS A 27 5.80 -20.04 -12.53
C LYS A 27 4.33 -20.09 -12.98
N ASN A 28 4.10 -20.42 -14.26
CA ASN A 28 2.77 -20.44 -14.91
C ASN A 28 2.03 -19.09 -14.94
N THR A 29 2.72 -17.98 -14.69
CA THR A 29 2.17 -16.62 -14.83
C THR A 29 2.80 -15.95 -16.04
N THR A 30 1.99 -15.45 -16.97
CA THR A 30 2.47 -14.67 -18.12
C THR A 30 2.96 -13.31 -17.64
N LEU A 31 4.12 -12.87 -18.14
CA LEU A 31 4.66 -11.54 -17.87
C LEU A 31 4.23 -10.59 -18.98
N ASP A 32 3.57 -9.50 -18.60
CA ASP A 32 3.27 -8.38 -19.51
C ASP A 32 4.40 -7.36 -19.43
N LEU A 33 5.14 -7.22 -20.53
CA LEU A 33 6.30 -6.34 -20.60
C LEU A 33 5.94 -5.05 -21.33
N GLN A 34 6.31 -3.91 -20.73
CA GLN A 34 6.11 -2.59 -21.30
C GLN A 34 7.36 -1.73 -21.07
N TRP A 35 7.55 -0.72 -21.92
CA TRP A 35 8.56 0.30 -21.67
C TRP A 35 8.22 1.06 -20.39
N TRP A 36 9.24 1.28 -19.55
CA TRP A 36 9.08 2.11 -18.37
C TRP A 36 8.67 3.53 -18.74
N SER A 37 7.78 4.12 -17.94
CA SER A 37 7.40 5.52 -18.04
C SER A 37 7.54 6.20 -16.67
N PRO A 38 7.75 7.53 -16.61
CA PRO A 38 7.79 8.26 -15.35
C PRO A 38 6.52 8.15 -14.51
N THR A 39 5.40 7.74 -15.12
CA THR A 39 4.11 7.56 -14.44
C THR A 39 3.81 6.10 -14.09
N THR A 40 4.68 5.15 -14.44
CA THR A 40 4.52 3.74 -14.09
C THR A 40 4.44 3.58 -12.58
N GLY A 41 3.43 2.85 -12.09
CA GLY A 41 3.13 2.69 -10.66
C GLY A 41 2.47 3.89 -9.98
N CYS A 42 2.31 5.04 -10.66
CA CYS A 42 1.56 6.19 -10.15
C CYS A 42 0.07 6.06 -10.46
N TRP A 43 -0.76 6.58 -9.57
CA TRP A 43 -2.21 6.60 -9.76
C TRP A 43 -2.66 7.94 -10.35
N PRO A 44 -3.65 7.96 -11.27
CA PRO A 44 -4.29 9.21 -11.67
C PRO A 44 -4.91 9.92 -10.46
N ALA A 45 -4.75 11.24 -10.38
CA ALA A 45 -5.23 12.05 -9.26
C ALA A 45 -6.77 12.09 -9.17
N GLU A 46 -7.48 11.79 -10.27
CA GLU A 46 -8.93 11.83 -10.38
C GLU A 46 -9.62 10.57 -9.83
N ILE A 47 -8.87 9.48 -9.59
CA ILE A 47 -9.46 8.23 -9.10
C ILE A 47 -9.89 8.39 -7.64
N ASN A 48 -11.19 8.19 -7.42
CA ASN A 48 -11.73 8.11 -6.06
C ASN A 48 -11.45 6.72 -5.47
N ARG A 49 -10.98 6.67 -4.23
CA ARG A 49 -10.63 5.43 -3.53
C ARG A 49 -11.63 5.19 -2.41
N ASP A 50 -12.28 4.04 -2.45
CA ASP A 50 -13.25 3.65 -1.41
C ASP A 50 -12.58 3.09 -0.15
N TRP A 51 -11.31 2.69 -0.26
CA TRP A 51 -10.51 2.15 0.83
C TRP A 51 -9.01 2.36 0.59
N VAL A 52 -8.26 2.33 1.68
CA VAL A 52 -6.80 2.36 1.69
C VAL A 52 -6.26 1.38 2.74
N TRP A 53 -5.01 0.99 2.59
CA TRP A 53 -4.27 0.32 3.63
C TRP A 53 -3.57 1.34 4.52
N ILE A 54 -3.54 1.07 5.81
CA ILE A 54 -2.68 1.74 6.78
C ILE A 54 -1.70 0.74 7.37
N ARG A 55 -0.53 1.23 7.71
CA ARG A 55 0.52 0.50 8.39
C ARG A 55 0.79 1.14 9.74
N VAL A 56 0.78 0.31 10.77
CA VAL A 56 1.06 0.69 12.14
C VAL A 56 2.38 0.06 12.55
N LEU A 57 3.40 0.88 12.72
CA LEU A 57 4.76 0.44 13.01
C LEU A 57 4.97 0.28 14.52
N GLY A 58 5.69 -0.77 14.92
CA GLY A 58 6.13 -0.94 16.32
C GLY A 58 4.99 -1.15 17.31
N LEU A 59 3.85 -1.70 16.87
CA LEU A 59 2.71 -1.95 17.74
C LEU A 59 3.09 -2.96 18.85
N PRO A 60 2.97 -2.60 20.15
CA PRO A 60 3.24 -3.52 21.24
C PRO A 60 2.41 -4.80 21.14
N LEU A 61 3.01 -5.94 21.49
CA LEU A 61 2.34 -7.25 21.41
C LEU A 61 1.07 -7.33 22.26
N CYS A 62 0.99 -6.58 23.37
CA CYS A 62 -0.21 -6.50 24.21
C CYS A 62 -1.42 -5.87 23.48
N LEU A 63 -1.17 -5.08 22.44
CA LEU A 63 -2.18 -4.44 21.58
C LEU A 63 -2.47 -5.28 20.32
N TRP A 64 -1.85 -6.44 20.15
CA TRP A 64 -1.99 -7.26 18.93
C TRP A 64 -3.19 -8.20 18.99
N SER A 65 -4.38 -7.62 18.92
CA SER A 65 -5.65 -8.32 18.93
C SER A 65 -6.59 -7.81 17.83
N LYS A 66 -7.54 -8.66 17.42
CA LYS A 66 -8.57 -8.29 16.42
C LYS A 66 -9.40 -7.09 16.88
N GLU A 67 -9.72 -7.02 18.18
CA GLU A 67 -10.47 -5.91 18.77
C GLU A 67 -9.69 -4.60 18.68
N MET A 68 -8.38 -4.65 18.96
CA MET A 68 -7.53 -3.47 18.86
C MET A 68 -7.35 -3.02 17.41
N PHE A 69 -7.17 -3.95 16.46
CA PHE A 69 -7.11 -3.60 15.04
C PHE A 69 -8.39 -2.95 14.54
N LYS A 70 -9.55 -3.44 15.00
CA LYS A 70 -10.83 -2.82 14.71
C LYS A 70 -10.89 -1.40 15.28
N LYS A 71 -10.49 -1.20 16.53
CA LYS A 71 -10.45 0.13 17.18
C LYS A 71 -9.55 1.11 16.42
N ILE A 72 -8.35 0.68 16.05
CA ILE A 72 -7.40 1.45 15.25
C ILE A 72 -7.99 1.80 13.88
N GLY A 73 -8.53 0.81 13.17
CA GLY A 73 -9.12 1.00 11.84
C GLY A 73 -10.34 1.92 11.86
N ASP A 74 -11.17 1.82 12.89
CA ASP A 74 -12.35 2.68 13.08
C ASP A 74 -11.96 4.16 13.32
N GLN A 75 -10.88 4.42 14.06
CA GLN A 75 -10.33 5.78 14.20
C GLN A 75 -9.69 6.32 12.91
N CYS A 76 -9.23 5.44 12.02
CA CYS A 76 -8.56 5.81 10.77
C CYS A 76 -9.49 5.84 9.54
N GLY A 77 -10.81 5.76 9.72
CA GLY A 77 -11.78 5.86 8.61
C GLY A 77 -12.86 4.78 8.60
N GLY A 78 -12.71 3.73 9.41
CA GLY A 78 -13.64 2.60 9.48
C GLY A 78 -12.94 1.30 9.10
N PHE A 79 -12.84 0.36 10.04
CA PHE A 79 -12.19 -0.93 9.82
C PHE A 79 -12.91 -1.78 8.75
N ILE A 80 -12.13 -2.41 7.86
CA ILE A 80 -12.62 -3.39 6.88
C ILE A 80 -12.05 -4.77 7.20
N GLU A 81 -10.73 -4.89 7.15
CA GLU A 81 -10.02 -6.15 7.36
C GLU A 81 -8.57 -5.90 7.77
N THR A 82 -7.91 -6.97 8.21
CA THR A 82 -6.49 -6.98 8.55
C THR A 82 -5.78 -7.89 7.55
N GLU A 83 -4.55 -7.55 7.17
CA GLU A 83 -3.71 -8.44 6.34
C GLU A 83 -3.56 -9.82 7.00
N GLU A 84 -3.50 -10.88 6.20
CA GLU A 84 -3.38 -12.25 6.69
C GLU A 84 -2.14 -12.43 7.58
N GLU A 85 -0.98 -11.95 7.13
CA GLU A 85 0.28 -11.99 7.89
C GLU A 85 0.19 -11.28 9.25
N THR A 86 -0.50 -10.13 9.29
CA THR A 86 -0.76 -9.40 10.55
C THR A 86 -1.68 -10.21 11.47
N SER A 87 -2.71 -10.86 10.89
CA SER A 87 -3.66 -11.69 11.64
C SER A 87 -3.01 -12.95 12.21
N LEU A 88 -2.11 -13.58 11.45
CA LEU A 88 -1.35 -14.77 11.82
C LEU A 88 -0.18 -14.48 12.77
N LYS A 89 0.17 -13.19 12.99
CA LYS A 89 1.32 -12.76 13.79
C LYS A 89 2.66 -13.25 13.24
N ASN A 90 2.74 -13.49 11.94
CA ASN A 90 3.98 -13.95 11.28
C ASN A 90 5.07 -12.87 11.33
N HIS A 91 4.68 -11.60 11.11
CA HIS A 91 5.59 -10.46 11.13
C HIS A 91 5.07 -9.37 12.09
N LEU A 92 5.69 -9.29 13.28
CA LEU A 92 5.31 -8.33 14.33
C LEU A 92 5.94 -6.93 14.17
N TYR A 93 6.58 -6.65 13.03
CA TYR A 93 7.18 -5.33 12.76
C TYR A 93 6.13 -4.27 12.47
N TRP A 94 5.03 -4.65 11.82
CA TRP A 94 3.92 -3.76 11.53
C TRP A 94 2.60 -4.51 11.49
N ALA A 95 1.55 -3.83 11.97
CA ALA A 95 0.19 -4.25 11.68
C ALA A 95 -0.32 -3.52 10.45
N ARG A 96 -0.91 -4.26 9.51
CA ARG A 96 -1.45 -3.72 8.27
C ARG A 96 -2.97 -3.90 8.22
N ILE A 97 -3.67 -2.77 8.16
CA ILE A 97 -5.13 -2.72 8.35
C ILE A 97 -5.75 -1.98 7.16
N LYS A 98 -6.84 -2.52 6.62
CA LYS A 98 -7.61 -1.91 5.55
C LYS A 98 -8.72 -1.07 6.17
N VAL A 99 -8.81 0.18 5.73
CA VAL A 99 -9.79 1.14 6.24
C VAL A 99 -10.57 1.78 5.09
N LYS A 100 -11.78 2.24 5.38
CA LYS A 100 -12.63 2.94 4.42
C LYS A 100 -12.10 4.35 4.14
N GLY A 101 -12.38 4.82 2.93
CA GLY A 101 -12.05 6.16 2.46
C GLY A 101 -10.76 6.22 1.64
N ASP A 102 -10.44 7.43 1.20
CA ASP A 102 -9.37 7.70 0.23
C ASP A 102 -7.99 7.93 0.86
N GLY A 103 -7.90 7.79 2.18
CA GLY A 103 -6.70 7.99 2.98
C GLY A 103 -6.39 9.44 3.36
N ARG A 104 -7.07 10.44 2.78
CA ARG A 104 -6.76 11.86 3.04
C ARG A 104 -7.06 12.29 4.47
N LYS A 105 -8.03 11.62 5.10
CA LYS A 105 -8.47 11.87 6.48
C LYS A 105 -7.84 10.93 7.50
N VAL A 106 -6.94 10.03 7.07
CA VAL A 106 -6.23 9.15 8.00
C VAL A 106 -5.30 10.01 8.85
N PRO A 107 -5.42 9.98 10.17
CA PRO A 107 -4.53 10.74 11.05
C PRO A 107 -3.12 10.13 11.01
N LYS A 108 -2.10 10.96 11.28
CA LYS A 108 -0.70 10.50 11.36
C LYS A 108 -0.38 9.77 12.66
N GLU A 109 -1.20 9.99 13.68
CA GLU A 109 -1.09 9.39 14.99
C GLU A 109 -2.48 9.21 15.58
N ILE A 110 -2.65 8.20 16.41
CA ILE A 110 -3.89 7.93 17.14
C ILE A 110 -3.59 7.59 18.58
N GLU A 111 -4.59 7.73 19.44
CA GLU A 111 -4.52 7.32 20.83
C GLU A 111 -5.48 6.16 21.09
N VAL A 112 -4.95 5.10 21.71
CA VAL A 112 -5.75 3.99 22.19
C VAL A 112 -5.53 3.81 23.68
N VAL A 113 -6.64 3.68 24.41
CA VAL A 113 -6.63 3.32 25.82
C VAL A 113 -6.77 1.81 25.94
N GLU A 114 -5.85 1.18 26.65
CA GLU A 114 -5.86 -0.24 26.98
C GLU A 114 -5.28 -0.45 28.39
N ARG A 115 -6.00 -1.18 29.25
CA ARG A 115 -5.56 -1.50 30.63
C ARG A 115 -5.10 -0.30 31.47
N GLY A 116 -5.72 0.87 31.29
CA GLY A 116 -5.39 2.09 32.03
C GLY A 116 -4.18 2.86 31.50
N PHE A 117 -3.56 2.42 30.42
CA PHE A 117 -2.50 3.14 29.72
C PHE A 117 -3.05 3.78 28.44
N VAL A 118 -2.51 4.95 28.09
CA VAL A 118 -2.74 5.61 26.80
C VAL A 118 -1.53 5.33 25.93
N TYR A 119 -1.77 4.78 24.74
CA TYR A 119 -0.75 4.51 23.75
C TYR A 119 -0.94 5.44 22.57
N THR A 120 0.07 6.27 22.31
CA THR A 120 0.15 7.08 21.08
C THR A 120 0.82 6.24 20.00
N ILE A 121 0.10 6.00 18.91
CA ILE A 121 0.49 5.08 17.85
C ILE A 121 0.66 5.87 16.55
N PRO A 122 1.86 5.87 15.93
CA PRO A 122 2.04 6.45 14.61
C PRO A 122 1.37 5.57 13.54
N VAL A 123 0.66 6.22 12.62
CA VAL A 123 -0.08 5.58 11.53
C VAL A 123 0.46 6.08 10.19
N TRP A 124 0.84 5.13 9.34
CA TRP A 124 1.30 5.39 7.98
C TRP A 124 0.23 5.00 6.97
N CYS A 125 -0.33 5.96 6.23
CA CYS A 125 -1.28 5.64 5.17
C CYS A 125 -0.54 5.20 3.90
N GLU A 126 -0.85 4.01 3.39
CA GLU A 126 -0.24 3.46 2.16
C GLU A 126 -0.95 3.98 0.90
N ILE A 127 -0.99 5.30 0.74
CA ILE A 127 -1.53 5.93 -0.47
C ILE A 127 -0.45 5.92 -1.55
N PRO A 128 -0.71 5.39 -2.76
CA PRO A 128 0.25 5.46 -3.85
C PRO A 128 0.40 6.89 -4.35
N VAL A 129 1.56 7.19 -4.91
CA VAL A 129 1.86 8.50 -5.52
C VAL A 129 0.83 8.80 -6.60
N THR A 130 0.23 9.99 -6.56
CA THR A 130 -0.71 10.45 -7.59
C THR A 130 -0.05 11.38 -8.59
N VAL A 131 -0.38 11.21 -9.88
CA VAL A 131 0.11 12.08 -10.96
C VAL A 131 -1.07 12.75 -11.67
N ARG A 132 -0.86 14.00 -12.08
CA ARG A 132 -1.76 14.77 -12.96
C ARG A 132 -0.94 15.42 -14.07
N LYS A 133 -1.49 15.49 -15.28
CA LYS A 133 -0.85 16.22 -16.38
C LYS A 133 -1.10 17.72 -16.20
N VAL A 134 -0.07 18.54 -16.37
CA VAL A 134 -0.22 19.99 -16.45
C VAL A 134 -0.39 20.34 -17.93
N GLU A 135 -1.51 20.95 -18.30
CA GLU A 135 -1.66 21.57 -19.61
C GLU A 135 -0.94 22.92 -19.55
N LEU A 136 0.14 23.04 -20.33
CA LEU A 136 0.78 24.33 -20.57
C LEU A 136 -0.09 25.07 -21.57
N GLU A 137 -0.68 26.20 -21.16
CA GLU A 137 -1.31 27.14 -22.09
C GLU A 137 -0.26 27.55 -23.14
N LYS A 138 -0.58 27.29 -24.41
CA LYS A 138 0.21 27.71 -25.57
C LYS A 138 -0.25 29.09 -26.04
#